data_AF-A0A0G1DJD5-F1
#
_entry.id   AF-A0A0G1DJD5-F1
#
_cell.length_a   1.000
_cell.length_b   1.000
_cell.length_c   1.000
_cell.angle_alpha   90.00
_cell.angle_beta   90.00
_cell.angle_gamma   90.00
#
_symmetry.space_group_name_H-M   'P 1'
#
loop_
_entity.id
_entity.type
_entity.pdbx_description
1 polymer ?
#
loop_
_entity_poly.entity_id
_entity_poly.type
_entity_poly.pdbx_seq_one_letter_code
_entity_poly.pdbx_strand_id
1 'polypeptide(L)'
;DFKKFNPKSIMVDYPDEFIRKMRLTGLISLRGAGRFIDINRNEQTKVDYALATYSDYKKYTTEESYFEYMSAVDENLISFVAKPVSVGERDAFLAKWVGIYPWNRIKDEMLNLAKERLTKDDVLKYLSNPVRLEFLVSLAIKSKFPNVRVVSNYPYDDEGLPTSTAGGVGDKGDIECFEDVKGILVEVTMSEGRMQTMMEVWPISRHLSQFQKGTKDSMCYFVAPSIFKDSVMQINYVKEKENLSILPKTIEEFLTHVENNSVLYSTV
;
A
#
# COMPACT_ATOMS: atom_id res chain seq x y z
N ASP A 1 -30.46 -21.79 -6.04
CA ASP A 1 -30.59 -20.80 -7.12
C ASP A 1 -29.28 -20.12 -7.42
N PHE A 2 -28.78 -20.27 -8.65
CA PHE A 2 -27.62 -19.50 -9.11
C PHE A 2 -28.03 -18.05 -9.33
N LYS A 3 -27.14 -17.11 -8.97
CA LYS A 3 -27.35 -15.68 -9.20
C LYS A 3 -27.57 -15.45 -10.70
N LYS A 4 -28.71 -14.84 -11.05
CA LYS A 4 -29.07 -14.57 -12.45
C LYS A 4 -27.99 -13.67 -13.08
N PHE A 5 -27.50 -14.08 -14.24
CA PHE A 5 -26.48 -13.35 -14.99
C PHE A 5 -26.95 -11.93 -15.33
N ASN A 6 -26.10 -10.94 -15.08
CA ASN A 6 -26.36 -9.54 -15.42
C ASN A 6 -25.49 -9.15 -16.63
N PRO A 7 -26.03 -8.94 -17.83
CA PRO A 7 -25.23 -8.60 -19.02
C PRO A 7 -24.31 -7.39 -18.84
N LYS A 8 -24.66 -6.45 -17.95
CA LYS A 8 -23.79 -5.30 -17.63
C LYS A 8 -22.46 -5.70 -16.99
N SER A 9 -22.39 -6.87 -16.35
CA SER A 9 -21.15 -7.35 -15.70
C SER A 9 -20.03 -7.59 -16.72
N ILE A 10 -20.34 -7.93 -17.97
CA ILE A 10 -19.33 -8.11 -19.04
C ILE A 10 -18.62 -6.79 -19.34
N MET A 11 -19.32 -5.67 -19.25
CA MET A 11 -18.80 -4.36 -19.65
C MET A 11 -18.27 -3.54 -18.47
N VAL A 12 -18.49 -3.99 -17.24
CA VAL A 12 -18.14 -3.24 -16.02
C VAL A 12 -17.34 -4.12 -15.06
N ASP A 13 -17.96 -5.17 -14.52
CA ASP A 13 -17.35 -5.97 -13.46
C ASP A 13 -16.15 -6.79 -13.97
N TYR A 14 -16.25 -7.41 -15.15
CA TYR A 14 -15.18 -8.24 -15.71
C TYR A 14 -13.96 -7.41 -16.14
N PRO A 15 -14.12 -6.25 -16.83
CA PRO A 15 -13.02 -5.34 -17.09
C PRO A 15 -12.36 -4.85 -15.80
N ASP A 16 -13.14 -4.46 -14.78
CA ASP A 16 -12.56 -3.97 -13.52
C ASP A 16 -11.76 -5.06 -12.79
N GLU A 17 -12.26 -6.30 -12.80
CA GLU A 17 -11.57 -7.46 -12.24
C GLU A 17 -10.29 -7.81 -13.02
N PHE A 18 -10.34 -7.73 -14.36
CA PHE A 18 -9.18 -7.92 -15.22
C PHE A 18 -8.10 -6.89 -14.90
N ILE A 19 -8.46 -5.60 -14.84
CA ILE A 19 -7.52 -4.51 -14.54
C ILE A 19 -6.89 -4.70 -13.17
N ARG A 20 -7.69 -5.06 -12.15
CA ARG A 20 -7.19 -5.34 -10.80
C ARG A 20 -6.15 -6.46 -10.82
N LYS A 21 -6.42 -7.57 -11.50
CA LYS A 21 -5.47 -8.70 -11.59
C LYS A 21 -4.21 -8.33 -12.37
N MET A 22 -4.35 -7.61 -13.47
CA MET A 22 -3.20 -7.15 -14.26
C MET A 22 -2.34 -6.15 -13.46
N ARG A 23 -2.94 -5.28 -12.64
CA ARG A 23 -2.22 -4.38 -11.74
C ARG A 23 -1.37 -5.12 -10.71
N LEU A 24 -1.84 -6.26 -10.19
CA LEU A 24 -1.07 -7.09 -9.25
C LEU A 24 0.23 -7.62 -9.86
N THR A 25 0.31 -7.76 -11.19
CA THR A 25 1.54 -8.18 -11.87
C THR A 25 2.62 -7.09 -11.88
N GLY A 26 2.25 -5.83 -11.60
CA GLY A 26 3.13 -4.67 -11.72
C GLY A 26 3.43 -4.24 -13.17
N LEU A 27 2.97 -4.98 -14.18
CA LEU A 27 3.31 -4.72 -15.60
C LEU A 27 2.53 -3.57 -16.24
N ILE A 28 1.41 -3.16 -15.63
CA ILE A 28 0.57 -2.07 -16.14
C ILE A 28 0.42 -0.94 -15.13
N SER A 29 0.28 0.27 -15.67
CA SER A 29 0.04 1.50 -14.93
C SER A 29 -1.29 2.13 -15.34
N LEU A 30 -1.82 2.97 -14.46
CA LEU A 30 -3.04 3.74 -14.73
C LEU A 30 -2.66 5.19 -15.05
N ARG A 31 -3.03 5.67 -16.24
CA ARG A 31 -2.79 7.06 -16.67
C ARG A 31 -4.08 7.85 -16.78
N GLY A 32 -3.94 9.18 -16.80
CA GLY A 32 -5.08 10.10 -16.94
C GLY A 32 -6.11 9.96 -15.82
N ALA A 33 -5.64 9.81 -14.58
CA ALA A 33 -6.46 9.58 -13.38
C ALA A 33 -7.39 8.34 -13.51
N GLY A 34 -6.83 7.21 -13.97
CA GLY A 34 -7.53 5.93 -14.02
C GLY A 34 -8.28 5.65 -15.32
N ARG A 35 -8.25 6.58 -16.28
CA ARG A 35 -8.99 6.47 -17.56
C ARG A 35 -8.28 5.63 -18.62
N PHE A 36 -6.96 5.50 -18.53
CA PHE A 36 -6.16 4.78 -19.50
C PHE A 36 -5.28 3.74 -18.80
N ILE A 37 -5.08 2.61 -19.46
CA ILE A 37 -4.12 1.59 -19.07
C ILE A 37 -2.93 1.72 -20.01
N ASP A 38 -1.74 1.66 -19.45
CA ASP A 38 -0.50 1.64 -20.22
C ASP A 38 0.51 0.67 -19.60
N ILE A 39 1.59 0.38 -20.32
CA ILE A 39 2.71 -0.41 -19.80
C ILE A 39 3.41 0.38 -18.70
N ASN A 40 3.71 -0.29 -17.58
CA ASN A 40 4.56 0.26 -16.54
C ASN A 40 6.00 0.31 -17.05
N ARG A 41 6.51 1.52 -17.30
CA ARG A 41 7.86 1.73 -17.85
C ARG A 41 8.97 1.29 -16.90
N ASN A 42 8.69 1.13 -15.60
CA ASN A 42 9.65 0.56 -14.67
C ASN A 42 9.91 -0.93 -14.92
N GLU A 43 9.00 -1.61 -15.62
CA GLU A 43 9.03 -3.05 -15.92
C GLU A 43 9.27 -3.35 -17.40
N GLN A 44 9.73 -2.37 -18.19
CA GLN A 44 9.81 -2.46 -19.65
C GLN A 44 10.57 -3.71 -20.13
N THR A 45 11.73 -4.00 -19.54
CA THR A 45 12.54 -5.18 -19.90
C THR A 45 11.76 -6.49 -19.72
N LYS A 46 10.98 -6.60 -18.64
CA LYS A 46 10.15 -7.78 -18.35
C LYS A 46 9.00 -7.90 -19.34
N VAL A 47 8.38 -6.77 -19.70
CA VAL A 47 7.32 -6.73 -20.71
C VAL A 47 7.85 -7.11 -22.10
N ASP A 48 8.99 -6.56 -22.51
CA ASP A 48 9.61 -6.87 -23.79
C ASP A 48 9.95 -8.36 -23.91
N TYR A 49 10.49 -8.94 -22.84
CA TYR A 49 10.74 -10.38 -22.76
C TYR A 49 9.45 -11.19 -22.87
N ALA A 50 8.40 -10.81 -22.12
CA ALA A 50 7.13 -11.51 -22.13
C ALA A 50 6.49 -11.48 -23.53
N LEU A 51 6.54 -10.33 -24.21
CA LEU A 51 6.06 -10.20 -25.58
C LEU A 51 6.89 -11.04 -26.56
N ALA A 52 8.23 -11.03 -26.45
CA ALA A 52 9.08 -11.83 -27.32
C ALA A 52 8.88 -13.35 -27.14
N THR A 53 8.60 -13.79 -25.91
CA THR A 53 8.55 -15.21 -25.53
C THR A 53 7.14 -15.80 -25.64
N TYR A 54 6.10 -15.02 -25.34
CA TYR A 54 4.72 -15.52 -25.14
C TYR A 54 3.67 -14.88 -26.05
N SER A 55 4.07 -14.12 -27.08
CA SER A 55 3.10 -13.60 -28.07
C SER A 55 2.48 -14.69 -28.96
N ASP A 56 3.13 -15.86 -29.04
CA ASP A 56 2.55 -17.06 -29.64
C ASP A 56 2.27 -18.10 -28.56
N TYR A 57 1.24 -18.93 -28.77
CA TYR A 57 0.82 -19.92 -27.80
C TYR A 57 0.64 -21.29 -28.44
N LYS A 58 1.19 -22.29 -27.78
CA LYS A 58 1.04 -23.69 -28.19
C LYS A 58 -0.37 -24.18 -27.81
N LYS A 59 -0.97 -24.97 -28.69
CA LYS A 59 -2.21 -25.69 -28.43
C LYS A 59 -1.88 -27.10 -27.94
N TYR A 60 -2.62 -27.56 -26.94
CA TYR A 60 -2.44 -28.87 -26.32
C TYR A 60 -3.67 -29.74 -26.59
N THR A 61 -3.47 -31.04 -26.82
CA THR A 61 -4.54 -32.00 -27.06
C THR A 61 -4.88 -32.84 -25.84
N THR A 62 -3.99 -32.87 -24.84
CA THR A 62 -4.22 -33.55 -23.56
C THR A 62 -4.06 -32.58 -22.39
N GLU A 63 -4.82 -32.83 -21.34
CA GLU A 63 -4.75 -32.10 -20.07
C GLU A 63 -3.35 -32.16 -19.44
N GLU A 64 -2.74 -33.35 -19.42
CA GLU A 64 -1.40 -33.59 -18.89
C GLU A 64 -0.34 -32.69 -19.56
N SER A 65 -0.32 -32.64 -20.89
CA SER A 65 0.66 -31.80 -21.62
C SER A 65 0.45 -30.30 -21.41
N TYR A 66 -0.80 -29.87 -21.18
CA TYR A 66 -1.11 -28.49 -20.82
C TYR A 66 -0.59 -28.16 -19.43
N PHE A 67 -0.83 -29.02 -18.43
CA PHE A 67 -0.36 -28.78 -17.07
C PHE A 67 1.16 -28.88 -16.93
N GLU A 68 1.80 -29.78 -17.66
CA GLU A 68 3.27 -29.84 -17.72
C GLU A 68 3.85 -28.52 -18.21
N TYR A 69 3.27 -27.92 -19.26
CA TYR A 69 3.67 -26.58 -19.71
C TYR A 69 3.35 -25.49 -18.68
N MET A 70 2.12 -25.44 -18.16
CA MET A 70 1.70 -24.37 -17.24
C MET A 70 2.39 -24.40 -15.87
N SER A 71 2.94 -25.55 -15.48
CA SER A 71 3.71 -25.71 -14.24
C SER A 71 5.20 -25.36 -14.39
N ALA A 72 5.68 -25.20 -15.62
CA ALA A 72 7.06 -24.81 -15.87
C ALA A 72 7.31 -23.38 -15.38
N VAL A 73 8.37 -23.21 -14.59
CA VAL A 73 8.79 -21.91 -14.08
C VAL A 73 9.76 -21.27 -15.07
N ASP A 74 9.46 -20.04 -15.49
CA ASP A 74 10.41 -19.23 -16.25
C ASP A 74 11.22 -18.34 -15.30
N GLU A 75 12.47 -18.77 -15.04
CA GLU A 75 13.41 -18.06 -14.17
C GLU A 75 13.75 -16.65 -14.68
N ASN A 76 13.67 -16.39 -15.99
CA ASN A 76 13.94 -15.07 -16.54
C ASN A 76 12.89 -14.07 -16.05
N LEU A 77 11.60 -14.44 -16.11
CA LEU A 77 10.50 -13.59 -15.63
C LEU A 77 10.64 -13.20 -14.15
N ILE A 78 11.19 -14.10 -13.34
CA ILE A 78 11.40 -13.88 -11.89
C ILE A 78 12.63 -13.01 -11.64
N SER A 79 13.69 -13.17 -12.45
CA SER A 79 14.98 -12.50 -12.25
C SER A 79 14.97 -11.00 -12.59
N PHE A 80 14.00 -10.52 -13.37
CA PHE A 80 13.94 -9.11 -13.77
C PHE A 80 13.64 -8.19 -12.60
N VAL A 81 14.57 -7.25 -12.36
CA VAL A 81 14.45 -6.21 -11.34
C VAL A 81 13.83 -4.97 -11.96
N ALA A 82 12.79 -4.45 -11.31
CA ALA A 82 12.16 -3.19 -11.68
C ALA A 82 13.18 -2.04 -11.68
N LYS A 83 12.98 -1.05 -12.56
CA LYS A 83 13.75 0.19 -12.50
C LYS A 83 13.61 0.80 -11.09
N PRO A 84 14.72 1.10 -10.39
CA PRO A 84 14.65 1.67 -9.06
C PRO A 84 14.07 3.10 -9.14
N VAL A 85 13.14 3.39 -8.23
CA VAL A 85 12.57 4.74 -8.05
C VAL A 85 13.36 5.45 -6.95
N SER A 86 13.99 6.57 -7.31
CA SER A 86 14.78 7.40 -6.39
C SER A 86 13.92 8.09 -5.34
N VAL A 87 14.53 8.55 -4.25
CA VAL A 87 13.82 9.29 -3.18
C VAL A 87 13.16 10.56 -3.72
N GLY A 88 13.81 11.27 -4.64
CA GLY A 88 13.26 12.48 -5.24
C GLY A 88 12.04 12.20 -6.13
N GLU A 89 12.05 11.10 -6.89
CA GLU A 89 10.89 10.67 -7.68
C GLU A 89 9.70 10.30 -6.78
N ARG A 90 9.94 9.63 -5.64
CA ARG A 90 8.88 9.30 -4.67
C ARG A 90 8.20 10.52 -4.09
N ASP A 91 8.98 11.53 -3.68
CA ASP A 91 8.42 12.79 -3.16
C ASP A 91 7.63 13.54 -4.24
N ALA A 92 8.13 13.56 -5.47
CA ALA A 92 7.42 14.15 -6.61
C ALA A 92 6.10 13.41 -6.92
N PHE A 93 6.06 12.08 -6.79
CA PHE A 93 4.83 11.29 -6.93
C PHE A 93 3.81 11.63 -5.84
N LEU A 94 4.22 11.70 -4.57
CA LEU A 94 3.32 12.11 -3.49
C LEU A 94 2.78 13.52 -3.71
N ALA A 95 3.64 14.48 -4.09
CA ALA A 95 3.22 15.85 -4.40
C ALA A 95 2.20 15.91 -5.56
N LYS A 96 2.44 15.14 -6.63
CA LYS A 96 1.50 14.99 -7.76
C LYS A 96 0.14 14.49 -7.28
N TRP A 97 0.12 13.42 -6.49
CA TRP A 97 -1.13 12.80 -6.04
C TRP A 97 -1.88 13.62 -4.99
N VAL A 98 -1.20 14.38 -4.14
CA VAL A 98 -1.81 15.40 -3.28
C VAL A 98 -2.47 16.52 -4.11
N GLY A 99 -1.88 16.87 -5.26
CA GLY A 99 -2.49 17.82 -6.19
C GLY A 99 -3.75 17.30 -6.90
N ILE A 100 -3.85 15.98 -7.09
CA ILE A 100 -5.02 15.31 -7.70
C ILE A 100 -6.12 15.05 -6.67
N TYR A 101 -5.74 14.60 -5.47
CA TYR A 101 -6.66 14.27 -4.38
C TYR A 101 -6.63 15.35 -3.30
N PRO A 102 -7.60 16.28 -3.29
CA PRO A 102 -7.69 17.27 -2.22
C PRO A 102 -7.97 16.60 -0.87
N TRP A 103 -7.61 17.26 0.22
CA TRP A 103 -7.75 16.75 1.60
C TRP A 103 -9.10 16.06 1.87
N ASN A 104 -10.22 16.71 1.53
CA ASN A 104 -11.55 16.15 1.78
C ASN A 104 -11.76 14.80 1.07
N ARG A 105 -11.20 14.64 -0.14
CA ARG A 105 -11.26 13.39 -0.89
C ARG A 105 -10.43 12.30 -0.24
N ILE A 106 -9.22 12.62 0.22
CA ILE A 106 -8.36 11.70 0.98
C ILE A 106 -9.08 11.23 2.24
N LYS A 107 -9.64 12.19 3.01
CA LYS A 107 -10.39 11.93 4.24
C LYS A 107 -11.58 11.00 3.99
N ASP A 108 -12.41 11.29 2.98
CA ASP A 108 -13.58 10.48 2.65
C ASP A 108 -13.20 9.04 2.25
N GLU A 109 -12.13 8.86 1.48
CA GLU A 109 -11.67 7.53 1.05
C GLU A 109 -11.06 6.71 2.20
N MET A 110 -10.39 7.38 3.16
CA MET A 110 -9.95 6.74 4.40
C MET A 110 -11.15 6.35 5.29
N LEU A 111 -12.18 7.21 5.40
CA LEU A 111 -13.41 6.88 6.12
C LEU A 111 -14.19 5.75 5.44
N ASN A 112 -14.11 5.62 4.12
CA ASN A 112 -14.66 4.46 3.40
C ASN A 112 -13.96 3.17 3.83
N LEU A 113 -12.63 3.16 3.94
CA LEU A 113 -11.88 2.01 4.45
C LEU A 113 -12.29 1.64 5.88
N ALA A 114 -12.37 2.63 6.77
CA ALA A 114 -12.77 2.42 8.17
C ALA A 114 -14.18 1.81 8.32
N LYS A 115 -15.08 2.06 7.35
CA LYS A 115 -16.49 1.66 7.37
C LYS A 115 -16.80 0.53 6.38
N GLU A 116 -15.77 -0.11 5.83
CA GLU A 116 -15.88 -1.17 4.83
C GLU A 116 -16.72 -0.79 3.59
N ARG A 117 -16.69 0.50 3.22
CA ARG A 117 -17.42 1.02 2.06
C ARG A 117 -16.56 0.89 0.81
N LEU A 118 -17.22 0.54 -0.29
CA LEU A 118 -16.60 0.53 -1.60
C LEU A 118 -16.27 1.96 -2.06
N THR A 119 -15.08 2.13 -2.62
CA THR A 119 -14.72 3.37 -3.31
C THR A 119 -15.43 3.45 -4.67
N LYS A 120 -15.72 4.67 -5.10
CA LYS A 120 -16.20 4.98 -6.46
C LYS A 120 -15.12 5.69 -7.30
N ASP A 121 -13.91 5.79 -6.77
CA ASP A 121 -12.80 6.45 -7.43
C ASP A 121 -12.27 5.61 -8.59
N ASP A 122 -12.02 6.23 -9.74
CA ASP A 122 -11.57 5.52 -10.94
C ASP A 122 -10.14 4.98 -10.84
N VAL A 123 -9.32 5.49 -9.91
CA VAL A 123 -7.98 4.95 -9.64
C VAL A 123 -8.03 4.02 -8.43
N LEU A 124 -8.56 4.52 -7.30
CA LEU A 124 -8.44 3.82 -6.02
C LEU A 124 -9.25 2.51 -5.97
N LYS A 125 -10.22 2.30 -6.87
CA LYS A 125 -10.97 1.03 -6.98
C LYS A 125 -10.12 -0.16 -7.45
N TYR A 126 -8.95 0.13 -8.04
CA TYR A 126 -7.99 -0.87 -8.50
C TYR A 126 -6.93 -1.21 -7.46
N LEU A 127 -6.87 -0.48 -6.35
CA LEU A 127 -6.01 -0.79 -5.22
C LEU A 127 -6.78 -1.67 -4.22
N SER A 128 -6.14 -2.71 -3.69
CA SER A 128 -6.70 -3.48 -2.58
C SER A 128 -6.80 -2.60 -1.33
N ASN A 129 -7.66 -2.96 -0.38
CA ASN A 129 -7.86 -2.14 0.82
C ASN A 129 -6.56 -1.86 1.61
N PRO A 130 -5.67 -2.85 1.87
CA PRO A 130 -4.40 -2.59 2.55
C PRO A 130 -3.50 -1.62 1.79
N VAL A 131 -3.31 -1.85 0.48
CA VAL A 131 -2.50 -1.00 -0.40
C VAL A 131 -3.05 0.43 -0.44
N ARG A 132 -4.38 0.54 -0.52
CA ARG A 132 -5.07 1.84 -0.53
C ARG A 132 -4.88 2.58 0.80
N LEU A 133 -4.87 1.87 1.94
CA LEU A 133 -4.66 2.49 3.25
C LEU A 133 -3.25 3.09 3.36
N GLU A 134 -2.21 2.33 3.01
CA GLU A 134 -0.81 2.82 3.00
C GLU A 134 -0.67 4.08 2.13
N PHE A 135 -1.24 4.04 0.93
CA PHE A 135 -1.19 5.17 0.01
C PHE A 135 -1.92 6.39 0.55
N LEU A 136 -3.17 6.23 1.01
CA LEU A 136 -3.98 7.34 1.50
C LEU A 136 -3.41 7.96 2.78
N VAL A 137 -2.84 7.16 3.69
CA VAL A 137 -2.14 7.69 4.87
C VAL A 137 -0.91 8.50 4.47
N SER A 138 -0.15 8.03 3.48
CA SER A 138 1.00 8.79 2.94
C SER A 138 0.56 10.14 2.36
N LEU A 139 -0.54 10.15 1.58
CA LEU A 139 -1.11 11.38 1.03
C LEU A 139 -1.67 12.29 2.12
N ALA A 140 -2.33 11.74 3.14
CA ALA A 140 -2.89 12.50 4.25
C ALA A 140 -1.81 13.27 5.00
N ILE A 141 -0.69 12.60 5.30
CA ILE A 141 0.46 13.21 5.98
C ILE A 141 1.06 14.29 5.09
N LYS A 142 1.39 13.99 3.82
CA LYS A 142 2.01 14.96 2.90
C LYS A 142 1.10 16.18 2.66
N SER A 143 -0.22 15.97 2.61
CA SER A 143 -1.21 17.04 2.41
C SER A 143 -1.31 17.98 3.61
N LYS A 144 -1.19 17.48 4.85
CA LYS A 144 -1.35 18.28 6.06
C LYS A 144 -0.04 18.84 6.60
N PHE A 145 1.06 18.14 6.33
CA PHE A 145 2.40 18.52 6.77
C PHE A 145 3.36 18.57 5.57
N PRO A 146 3.30 19.61 4.70
CA PRO A 146 4.10 19.66 3.48
C PRO A 146 5.62 19.62 3.70
N ASN A 147 6.06 20.08 4.87
CA ASN A 147 7.48 20.11 5.28
C ASN A 147 7.98 18.77 5.84
N VAL A 148 7.07 17.83 6.17
CA VAL A 148 7.46 16.50 6.62
C VAL A 148 7.94 15.69 5.44
N ARG A 149 9.13 15.10 5.56
CA ARG A 149 9.63 14.16 4.55
C ARG A 149 8.92 12.82 4.76
N VAL A 150 8.12 12.40 3.79
CA VAL A 150 7.38 11.14 3.80
C VAL A 150 8.05 10.13 2.88
N VAL A 151 8.39 8.96 3.41
CA VAL A 151 9.01 7.85 2.67
C VAL A 151 8.13 6.62 2.82
N SER A 152 7.30 6.34 1.82
CA SER A 152 6.48 5.13 1.81
C SER A 152 7.27 3.96 1.20
N ASN A 153 7.20 2.79 1.83
CA ASN A 153 8.00 1.62 1.50
C ASN A 153 7.30 0.63 0.55
N TYR A 154 6.05 0.87 0.17
CA TYR A 154 5.41 0.14 -0.93
C TYR A 154 6.18 0.34 -2.26
N PRO A 155 6.18 -0.66 -3.15
CA PRO A 155 6.71 -0.51 -4.51
C PRO A 155 5.80 0.37 -5.38
N TYR A 156 6.41 1.15 -6.27
CA TYR A 156 5.74 2.15 -7.11
C TYR A 156 5.70 1.72 -8.57
N ASP A 157 4.58 1.96 -9.24
CA ASP A 157 4.56 2.02 -10.70
C ASP A 157 5.20 3.33 -11.22
N ASP A 158 5.34 3.46 -12.52
CA ASP A 158 5.90 4.66 -13.18
C ASP A 158 5.01 5.92 -13.07
N GLU A 159 3.81 5.81 -12.50
CA GLU A 159 2.88 6.91 -12.22
C GLU A 159 2.84 7.30 -10.73
N GLY A 160 3.57 6.56 -9.89
CA GLY A 160 3.68 6.78 -8.45
C GLY A 160 2.58 6.11 -7.62
N LEU A 161 1.77 5.23 -8.21
CA LEU A 161 0.80 4.44 -7.47
C LEU A 161 1.45 3.17 -6.92
N PRO A 162 0.99 2.67 -5.76
CA PRO A 162 1.47 1.41 -5.25
C PRO A 162 1.04 0.22 -6.12
N THR A 163 1.91 -0.78 -6.25
CA THR A 163 1.59 -2.08 -6.88
C THR A 163 1.26 -3.17 -5.87
N SER A 164 1.80 -3.07 -4.64
CA SER A 164 1.53 -3.94 -3.50
C SER A 164 1.74 -3.18 -2.19
N THR A 165 1.52 -3.84 -1.06
CA THR A 165 1.90 -3.32 0.27
C THR A 165 3.41 -3.29 0.42
N ALA A 166 3.91 -2.60 1.43
CA ALA A 166 5.31 -2.69 1.82
C ALA A 166 5.71 -4.16 2.10
N GLY A 167 6.88 -4.56 1.60
CA GLY A 167 7.33 -5.96 1.64
C GLY A 167 8.06 -6.38 2.93
N GLY A 168 8.20 -5.48 3.92
CA GLY A 168 8.94 -5.73 5.16
C GLY A 168 10.44 -5.98 4.99
N VAL A 169 11.02 -5.65 3.82
CA VAL A 169 12.43 -5.91 3.52
C VAL A 169 13.32 -5.06 4.43
N GLY A 170 14.11 -5.73 5.28
CA GLY A 170 15.06 -5.09 6.18
C GLY A 170 14.41 -4.48 7.43
N ASP A 171 13.30 -5.06 7.93
CA ASP A 171 12.56 -4.60 9.11
C ASP A 171 12.14 -3.12 9.00
N LYS A 172 11.76 -2.70 7.78
CA LYS A 172 11.19 -1.38 7.53
C LYS A 172 9.68 -1.44 7.68
N GLY A 173 9.11 -0.44 8.37
CA GLY A 173 7.65 -0.27 8.43
C GLY A 173 7.06 0.30 7.15
N ASP A 174 5.75 0.49 7.14
CA ASP A 174 5.03 0.88 5.92
C ASP A 174 5.42 2.28 5.44
N ILE A 175 5.48 3.25 6.35
CA ILE A 175 5.76 4.66 6.03
C ILE A 175 6.70 5.25 7.08
N GLU A 176 7.80 5.84 6.63
CA GLU A 176 8.77 6.54 7.46
C GLU A 176 8.67 8.05 7.23
N CYS A 177 8.31 8.80 8.27
CA CYS A 177 8.20 10.24 8.24
C CYS A 177 9.29 10.89 9.08
N PHE A 178 9.81 12.03 8.61
CA PHE A 178 10.84 12.79 9.30
C PHE A 178 10.38 14.25 9.43
N GLU A 179 10.19 14.68 10.67
CA GLU A 179 9.78 16.04 11.05
C GLU A 179 10.93 16.66 11.86
N ASP A 180 11.73 17.49 11.19
CA ASP A 180 13.00 18.01 11.72
C ASP A 180 13.95 16.88 12.18
N VAL A 181 14.22 16.81 13.50
CA VAL A 181 15.06 15.78 14.12
C VAL A 181 14.26 14.57 14.62
N LYS A 182 12.93 14.60 14.47
CA LYS A 182 12.01 13.59 14.98
C LYS A 182 11.64 12.59 13.89
N GLY A 183 11.61 11.32 14.27
CA GLY A 183 11.20 10.22 13.40
C GLY A 183 9.79 9.75 13.75
N ILE A 184 8.94 9.58 12.75
CA ILE A 184 7.59 9.03 12.91
C ILE A 184 7.49 7.81 11.99
N LEU A 185 7.46 6.62 12.58
CA LEU A 185 7.05 5.42 11.86
C LEU A 185 5.52 5.41 11.79
N VAL A 186 4.93 5.04 10.66
CA VAL A 186 3.49 4.83 10.54
C VAL A 186 3.28 3.46 9.95
N GLU A 187 2.63 2.62 10.75
CA GLU A 187 2.29 1.24 10.44
C GLU A 187 0.78 1.17 10.34
N VAL A 188 0.28 0.60 9.25
CA VAL A 188 -1.14 0.60 8.93
C VAL A 188 -1.62 -0.81 8.71
N THR A 189 -2.86 -1.09 9.13
CA THR A 189 -3.45 -2.40 8.87
C THR A 189 -4.94 -2.31 8.62
N MET A 190 -5.44 -3.22 7.77
CA MET A 190 -6.87 -3.49 7.68
C MET A 190 -7.28 -4.66 8.59
N SER A 191 -6.34 -5.29 9.30
CA SER A 191 -6.61 -6.38 10.24
C SER A 191 -7.34 -5.86 11.49
N GLU A 192 -8.35 -6.58 11.92
CA GLU A 192 -9.13 -6.28 13.12
C GLU A 192 -9.23 -7.51 14.05
N GLY A 193 -9.72 -7.29 15.26
CA GLY A 193 -9.95 -8.36 16.23
C GLY A 193 -8.67 -9.11 16.62
N ARG A 194 -8.78 -10.42 16.86
CA ARG A 194 -7.65 -11.24 17.34
C ARG A 194 -6.50 -11.32 16.35
N MET A 195 -6.80 -11.27 15.04
CA MET A 195 -5.77 -11.33 14.01
C MET A 195 -4.82 -10.14 14.10
N GLN A 196 -5.35 -8.95 14.44
CA GLN A 196 -4.56 -7.75 14.65
C GLN A 196 -3.46 -7.95 15.71
N THR A 197 -3.80 -8.52 16.87
CA THR A 197 -2.81 -8.83 17.93
C THR A 197 -1.78 -9.86 17.47
N MET A 198 -2.23 -10.89 16.75
CA MET A 198 -1.34 -11.96 16.30
C MET A 198 -0.31 -11.48 15.28
N MET A 199 -0.70 -10.54 14.41
CA MET A 199 0.07 -10.18 13.24
C MET A 199 0.86 -8.89 13.39
N GLU A 200 0.38 -7.89 14.15
CA GLU A 200 0.83 -6.50 13.94
C GLU A 200 1.84 -6.01 14.98
N VAL A 201 1.54 -6.16 16.28
CA VAL A 201 2.27 -5.43 17.32
C VAL A 201 3.74 -5.86 17.43
N TRP A 202 4.07 -7.15 17.26
CA TRP A 202 5.45 -7.62 17.32
C TRP A 202 6.29 -7.19 16.11
N PRO A 203 5.81 -7.29 14.85
CA PRO A 203 6.50 -6.64 13.73
C PRO A 203 6.71 -5.14 13.95
N ILE A 204 5.67 -4.42 14.39
CA ILE A 204 5.75 -2.97 14.65
C ILE A 204 6.85 -2.66 15.67
N SER A 205 6.96 -3.43 16.76
CA SER A 205 8.01 -3.20 17.77
C SER A 205 9.41 -3.41 17.19
N ARG A 206 9.60 -4.41 16.32
CA ARG A 206 10.89 -4.66 15.62
C ARG A 206 11.21 -3.55 14.64
N HIS A 207 10.24 -3.14 13.82
CA HIS A 207 10.43 -2.06 12.85
C HIS A 207 10.76 -0.74 13.54
N LEU A 208 10.03 -0.39 14.61
CA LEU A 208 10.32 0.81 15.39
C LEU A 208 11.71 0.74 16.03
N SER A 209 12.08 -0.40 16.64
CA SER A 209 13.42 -0.60 17.21
C SER A 209 14.54 -0.42 16.17
N GLN A 210 14.35 -0.95 14.96
CA GLN A 210 15.29 -0.79 13.86
C GLN A 210 15.36 0.67 13.39
N PHE A 211 14.21 1.34 13.28
CA PHE A 211 14.10 2.74 12.90
C PHE A 211 14.81 3.68 13.89
N GLN A 212 14.74 3.41 15.21
CA GLN A 212 15.39 4.25 16.23
C GLN A 212 16.91 4.28 16.10
N LYS A 213 17.53 3.27 15.47
CA LYS A 213 18.99 3.24 15.24
C LYS A 213 19.43 4.38 14.34
N GLY A 214 18.56 4.81 13.41
CA GLY A 214 18.78 5.96 12.54
C GLY A 214 18.26 7.27 13.12
N THR A 215 17.17 7.22 13.91
CA THR A 215 16.51 8.41 14.46
C THR A 215 16.11 8.17 15.92
N LYS A 216 16.95 8.59 16.88
CA LYS A 216 16.75 8.28 18.31
C LYS A 216 15.41 8.77 18.86
N ASP A 217 15.00 9.98 18.51
CA ASP A 217 13.73 10.54 18.94
C ASP A 217 12.62 10.11 17.98
N SER A 218 12.14 8.88 18.18
CA SER A 218 11.12 8.30 17.32
C SER A 218 9.91 7.74 18.06
N MET A 219 8.78 7.76 17.37
CA MET A 219 7.55 7.09 17.77
C MET A 219 6.88 6.42 16.58
N CYS A 220 5.90 5.56 16.83
CA CYS A 220 5.11 4.89 15.81
C CYS A 220 3.63 5.22 15.95
N TYR A 221 2.97 5.60 14.87
CA TYR A 221 1.51 5.49 14.77
C TYR A 221 1.14 4.10 14.29
N PHE A 222 0.23 3.43 14.98
CA PHE A 222 -0.40 2.20 14.52
C PHE A 222 -1.85 2.51 14.12
N VAL A 223 -2.14 2.51 12.81
CA VAL A 223 -3.40 3.00 12.26
C VAL A 223 -4.24 1.86 11.68
N ALA A 224 -5.48 1.70 12.16
CA ALA A 224 -6.37 0.63 11.71
C ALA A 224 -7.85 1.06 11.72
N PRO A 225 -8.79 0.34 11.07
CA PRO A 225 -10.23 0.61 11.20
C PRO A 225 -10.71 0.59 12.65
N SER A 226 -10.27 -0.39 13.44
CA SER A 226 -10.47 -0.46 14.88
C SER A 226 -9.19 -0.95 15.57
N ILE A 227 -9.04 -0.66 16.87
CA ILE A 227 -7.92 -1.14 17.68
C ILE A 227 -8.44 -2.19 18.65
N PHE A 228 -7.96 -3.42 18.52
CA PHE A 228 -8.38 -4.52 19.37
C PHE A 228 -7.76 -4.39 20.77
N LYS A 229 -8.57 -4.66 21.80
CA LYS A 229 -8.17 -4.50 23.21
C LYS A 229 -6.89 -5.26 23.57
N ASP A 230 -6.67 -6.46 23.00
CA ASP A 230 -5.48 -7.26 23.31
C ASP A 230 -4.24 -6.66 22.62
N SER A 231 -4.41 -6.00 21.46
CA SER A 231 -3.34 -5.24 20.81
C SER A 231 -2.94 -4.03 21.66
N VAL A 232 -3.90 -3.35 22.30
CA VAL A 232 -3.61 -2.28 23.27
C VAL A 232 -2.80 -2.82 24.47
N MET A 233 -3.19 -3.96 25.04
CA MET A 233 -2.44 -4.57 26.14
C MET A 233 -1.00 -4.91 25.73
N GLN A 234 -0.82 -5.43 24.52
CA GLN A 234 0.50 -5.78 23.98
C GLN A 234 1.35 -4.54 23.68
N ILE A 235 0.74 -3.46 23.17
CA ILE A 235 1.40 -2.16 23.01
C ILE A 235 1.86 -1.60 24.36
N ASN A 236 1.02 -1.68 25.40
CA ASN A 236 1.38 -1.26 26.75
C ASN A 236 2.56 -2.09 27.29
N TYR A 237 2.55 -3.40 27.07
CA TYR A 237 3.68 -4.27 27.42
C TYR A 237 4.97 -3.84 26.69
N VAL A 238 4.90 -3.58 25.38
CA VAL A 238 6.04 -3.11 24.58
C VAL A 238 6.56 -1.76 25.11
N LYS A 239 5.67 -0.83 25.47
CA LYS A 239 6.05 0.44 26.11
C LYS A 239 6.78 0.22 27.43
N GLU A 240 6.28 -0.65 28.30
CA GLU A 240 6.87 -0.91 29.62
C GLU A 240 8.19 -1.69 29.56
N LYS A 241 8.31 -2.65 28.64
CA LYS A 241 9.44 -3.59 28.60
C LYS A 241 10.53 -3.21 27.60
N GLU A 242 10.16 -2.57 26.50
CA GLU A 242 11.08 -2.20 25.42
C GLU A 242 11.26 -0.68 25.32
N ASN A 243 10.52 0.10 26.10
CA ASN A 243 10.53 1.58 26.06
C ASN A 243 10.26 2.15 24.65
N LEU A 244 9.42 1.46 23.89
CA LEU A 244 9.00 1.86 22.55
C LEU A 244 7.66 2.59 22.59
N SER A 245 7.60 3.73 21.90
CA SER A 245 6.41 4.57 21.82
C SER A 245 5.55 4.19 20.61
N ILE A 246 4.52 3.37 20.83
CA ILE A 246 3.52 3.02 19.82
C ILE A 246 2.18 3.65 20.22
N LEU A 247 1.65 4.52 19.35
CA LEU A 247 0.40 5.25 19.50
C LEU A 247 -0.67 4.60 18.61
N PRO A 248 -1.52 3.71 19.16
CA PRO A 248 -2.63 3.16 18.40
C PRO A 248 -3.67 4.24 18.15
N LYS A 249 -4.14 4.34 16.91
CA LYS A 249 -5.24 5.21 16.49
C LYS A 249 -6.13 4.46 15.52
N THR A 250 -7.43 4.57 15.70
CA THR A 250 -8.35 4.27 14.60
C THR A 250 -8.09 5.23 13.42
N ILE A 251 -8.50 4.86 12.22
CA ILE A 251 -8.43 5.73 11.04
C ILE A 251 -9.10 7.09 11.33
N GLU A 252 -10.24 7.10 12.03
CA GLU A 252 -10.96 8.34 12.37
C GLU A 252 -10.17 9.22 13.36
N GLU A 253 -9.56 8.62 14.38
CA GLU A 253 -8.69 9.32 15.33
C GLU A 253 -7.41 9.85 14.67
N PHE A 254 -6.84 9.09 13.74
CA PHE A 254 -5.67 9.53 12.97
C PHE A 254 -6.02 10.72 12.08
N LEU A 255 -7.13 10.66 11.34
CA LEU A 255 -7.63 11.78 10.52
C LEU A 255 -7.87 13.03 11.36
N THR A 256 -8.50 12.87 12.53
CA THR A 256 -8.73 13.97 13.47
C THR A 256 -7.41 14.57 13.97
N HIS A 257 -6.42 13.72 14.25
CA HIS A 257 -5.08 14.15 14.66
C HIS A 257 -4.40 14.98 13.58
N VAL A 258 -4.30 14.47 12.34
CA VAL A 258 -3.62 15.19 11.25
C VAL A 258 -4.36 16.44 10.79
N GLU A 259 -5.67 16.52 11.03
CA GLU A 259 -6.47 17.71 10.67
C GLU A 259 -6.31 18.86 11.65
N ASN A 260 -6.15 18.56 12.94
CA ASN A 260 -6.24 19.56 14.02
C ASN A 260 -4.88 19.93 14.63
N ASN A 261 -3.81 19.23 14.30
CA ASN A 261 -2.47 19.52 14.82
C ASN A 261 -1.60 20.20 13.77
N SER A 262 -0.70 21.07 14.23
CA SER A 262 0.29 21.75 13.38
C SER A 262 1.56 20.93 13.16
N VAL A 263 1.75 19.86 13.93
CA VAL A 263 2.89 18.93 13.85
C VAL A 263 2.39 17.49 13.80
N LEU A 264 3.12 16.63 13.09
CA LEU A 264 2.82 15.20 13.02
C LEU A 264 3.31 14.47 14.27
N TYR A 265 4.50 14.81 14.77
CA TYR A 265 5.08 14.17 15.94
C TYR A 265 4.22 14.40 17.18
N SER A 266 3.95 13.34 17.93
CA SER A 266 3.21 13.40 19.21
C SER A 266 4.04 12.76 20.30
N THR A 267 4.10 13.41 21.45
CA THR A 267 4.55 12.79 22.69
C THR A 267 3.41 11.95 23.27
N VAL A 268 3.75 10.84 23.94
CA VAL A 268 2.81 10.07 24.76
C VAL A 268 2.63 10.73 26.11
#